data_AF-A0A846GIZ2-F1
#
_entry.id   AF-A0A846GIZ2-F1
#
_cell.length_a   1.000
_cell.length_b   1.000
_cell.length_c   1.000
_cell.angle_alpha   90.00
_cell.angle_beta   90.00
_cell.angle_gamma   90.00
#
_symmetry.space_group_name_H-M   'P 1'
#
loop_
_entity.id
_entity.type
_entity.pdbx_description
1 polymer ?
#
loop_
_entity_poly.entity_id
_entity_poly.type
_entity_poly.pdbx_seq_one_letter_code
_entity_poly.pdbx_strand_id
1 'polypeptide(L)'
;MLGRIAGLLSLLGIGLYFTGWIYRWAYFAYFQLEVTTLDLPFESFFIVPIQVFFGNISSGDFSTFFRTIVIAIASFIIVPNIFHLIKIFTQKLDKILNELRLKLLKWSLKTKHQKIPQNIQSFLYFQQINYHKYDKVLINEIVIVTWLLTALFFLGQSQGKIDAIRDSRNETSFLPVVTLITPENRLPLGRKIDDIGDDPNVGSFRVIGDLELYKELLQGDYNNKTDPNYPQIVWRLLIDRDSQYYIFPSLSKNDPPNAHPPVVVIQQSDRGEYIVILSPEAPP
;
A
#
# COMPACT_ATOMS: atom_id res chain seq x y z
N MET A 1 -30.62 -11.72 17.25
CA MET A 1 -30.16 -10.42 16.68
C MET A 1 -28.71 -10.11 17.03
N LEU A 2 -28.29 -10.29 18.29
CA LEU A 2 -26.91 -10.02 18.73
C LEU A 2 -25.81 -10.66 17.86
N GLY A 3 -25.95 -11.94 17.48
CA GLY A 3 -24.95 -12.63 16.65
C GLY A 3 -24.79 -12.05 15.23
N ARG A 4 -25.85 -11.49 14.63
CA ARG A 4 -25.77 -10.83 13.31
C ARG A 4 -25.08 -9.48 13.40
N ILE A 5 -25.35 -8.73 14.47
CA ILE A 5 -24.71 -7.43 14.74
C ILE A 5 -23.22 -7.65 15.02
N ALA A 6 -22.87 -8.62 15.86
CA ALA A 6 -21.49 -8.98 16.16
C ALA A 6 -20.72 -9.42 14.90
N GLY A 7 -21.34 -10.25 14.04
CA GLY A 7 -20.75 -10.64 12.76
C GLY A 7 -20.50 -9.45 11.82
N LEU A 8 -21.46 -8.52 11.73
CA LEU A 8 -21.34 -7.33 10.89
C LEU A 8 -20.27 -6.37 11.41
N LEU A 9 -20.21 -6.15 12.73
CA LEU A 9 -19.15 -5.37 13.39
C LEU A 9 -17.78 -6.00 13.21
N SER A 10 -17.67 -7.32 13.28
CA SER A 10 -16.42 -8.04 13.06
C SER A 10 -15.93 -7.87 11.62
N LEU A 11 -16.83 -8.01 10.64
CA LEU A 11 -16.51 -7.83 9.22
C LEU A 11 -16.10 -6.38 8.93
N LEU A 12 -16.81 -5.42 9.53
CA LEU A 12 -16.45 -4.00 9.44
C LEU A 12 -15.08 -3.73 10.07
N GLY A 13 -14.79 -4.28 11.24
CA GLY A 13 -13.47 -4.15 11.90
C GLY A 13 -12.33 -4.71 11.04
N ILE A 14 -12.51 -5.90 10.46
CA ILE A 14 -11.53 -6.52 9.56
C ILE A 14 -11.34 -5.66 8.30
N GLY A 15 -12.44 -5.18 7.70
CA GLY A 15 -12.37 -4.32 6.52
C GLY A 15 -11.67 -2.99 6.78
N LEU A 16 -11.95 -2.36 7.93
CA LEU A 16 -11.27 -1.14 8.36
C LEU A 16 -9.78 -1.40 8.57
N TYR A 17 -9.43 -2.43 9.33
CA TYR A 17 -8.03 -2.77 9.59
C TYR A 17 -7.26 -3.05 8.30
N PHE A 18 -7.83 -3.85 7.40
CA PHE A 18 -7.27 -4.12 6.08
C PHE A 18 -7.05 -2.83 5.28
N THR A 19 -8.05 -1.95 5.24
CA THR A 19 -7.95 -0.66 4.52
C THR A 19 -6.87 0.23 5.10
N GLY A 20 -6.77 0.30 6.43
CA GLY A 20 -5.76 1.10 7.13
C GLY A 20 -4.35 0.57 6.91
N TRP A 21 -4.20 -0.76 6.86
CA TRP A 21 -2.94 -1.41 6.52
C TRP A 21 -2.50 -1.05 5.11
N ILE A 22 -3.37 -1.22 4.11
CA ILE A 22 -3.06 -0.88 2.71
C ILE A 22 -2.76 0.60 2.54
N TYR A 23 -3.51 1.48 3.21
CA TYR A 23 -3.23 2.91 3.21
C TYR A 23 -1.81 3.21 3.70
N ARG A 24 -1.44 2.69 4.88
CA ARG A 24 -0.13 2.98 5.48
C ARG A 24 0.98 2.42 4.63
N TRP A 25 0.79 1.20 4.13
CA TRP A 25 1.72 0.58 3.20
C TRP A 25 1.95 1.49 1.99
N ALA A 26 0.89 2.00 1.36
CA ALA A 26 1.03 2.89 0.21
C ALA A 26 1.61 4.27 0.58
N TYR A 27 1.27 4.82 1.75
CA TYR A 27 1.74 6.11 2.22
C TYR A 27 3.25 6.09 2.52
N PHE A 28 3.70 5.15 3.34
CA PHE A 28 5.11 5.04 3.73
C PHE A 28 6.00 4.50 2.62
N ALA A 29 5.47 3.66 1.71
CA ALA A 29 6.21 3.24 0.53
C ALA A 29 6.57 4.41 -0.40
N TYR A 30 5.79 5.49 -0.43
CA TYR A 30 6.16 6.70 -1.18
C TYR A 30 7.44 7.36 -0.65
N PHE A 31 7.64 7.30 0.66
CA PHE A 31 8.85 7.72 1.37
C PHE A 31 9.87 6.58 1.51
N GLN A 32 9.61 5.45 0.86
CA GLN A 32 10.46 4.26 0.85
C GLN A 32 10.74 3.67 2.23
N LEU A 33 9.79 3.85 3.12
CA LEU A 33 9.79 3.22 4.42
C LEU A 33 8.92 1.96 4.37
N GLU A 34 9.48 0.85 4.81
CA GLU A 34 8.71 -0.36 5.05
C GLU A 34 7.86 -0.18 6.31
N VAL A 35 6.54 -0.32 6.18
CA VAL A 35 5.63 -0.16 7.34
C VAL A 35 5.92 -1.14 8.47
N THR A 36 6.46 -2.32 8.14
CA THR A 36 6.83 -3.36 9.12
C THR A 36 8.03 -3.01 9.97
N THR A 37 8.84 -2.03 9.57
CA THR A 37 9.99 -1.57 10.36
C THR A 37 9.63 -0.43 11.31
N LEU A 38 8.43 0.13 11.19
CA LEU A 38 7.91 1.23 12.01
C LEU A 38 7.03 0.69 13.14
N ASP A 39 7.29 1.07 14.40
CA ASP A 39 6.42 0.72 15.53
C ASP A 39 5.16 1.60 15.56
N LEU A 40 4.18 1.23 14.74
CA LEU A 40 2.93 1.95 14.58
C LEU A 40 1.85 1.40 15.53
N PRO A 41 1.18 2.25 16.32
CA PRO A 41 0.16 1.78 17.26
C PRO A 41 -1.03 1.17 16.50
N PHE A 42 -1.55 0.06 17.03
CA PHE A 42 -2.61 -0.72 16.38
C PHE A 42 -3.88 0.11 16.11
N GLU A 43 -4.23 1.02 17.02
CA GLU A 43 -5.40 1.90 16.93
C GLU A 43 -5.36 2.78 15.68
N SER A 44 -4.16 3.17 15.26
CA SER A 44 -3.97 4.05 14.13
C SER A 44 -4.38 3.42 12.80
N PHE A 45 -4.41 2.08 12.71
CA PHE A 45 -4.93 1.34 11.56
C PHE A 45 -6.46 1.41 11.45
N PHE A 46 -7.18 1.78 12.52
CA PHE A 46 -8.64 1.96 12.50
C PHE A 46 -9.06 3.41 12.27
N ILE A 47 -8.19 4.37 12.62
CA ILE A 47 -8.46 5.81 12.42
C ILE A 47 -8.23 6.20 10.96
N VAL A 48 -7.14 5.74 10.36
CA VAL A 48 -6.76 6.04 8.97
C VAL A 48 -7.86 5.74 7.94
N PRO A 49 -8.59 4.60 7.99
CA PRO A 49 -9.70 4.32 7.09
C PRO A 49 -10.78 5.40 7.06
N ILE A 50 -10.98 6.15 8.16
CA ILE A 50 -11.94 7.27 8.17
C ILE A 50 -11.52 8.31 7.13
N GLN A 51 -10.23 8.64 7.05
CA GLN A 51 -9.68 9.53 6.02
C GLN A 51 -9.78 8.91 4.63
N VAL A 52 -9.66 7.59 4.50
CA VAL A 52 -9.82 6.89 3.20
C VAL A 52 -11.25 7.03 2.64
N PHE A 53 -12.26 6.90 3.49
CA PHE A 53 -13.66 6.94 3.03
C PHE A 53 -14.22 8.35 2.94
N PHE A 54 -13.87 9.20 3.90
CA PHE A 54 -14.48 10.52 4.04
C PHE A 54 -13.57 11.67 3.62
N GLY A 55 -12.27 11.43 3.42
CA GLY A 55 -11.30 12.46 3.11
C GLY A 55 -11.13 13.46 4.25
N ASN A 56 -10.55 14.60 3.92
CA ASN A 56 -10.42 15.71 4.87
C ASN A 56 -11.72 16.54 4.85
N ILE A 57 -12.74 16.10 5.60
CA ILE A 57 -14.03 16.81 5.72
C ILE A 57 -13.80 18.28 6.12
N SER A 58 -12.75 18.55 6.90
CA SER A 58 -12.42 19.90 7.39
C SER A 58 -11.97 20.86 6.29
N SER A 59 -11.45 20.37 5.16
CA SER A 59 -11.02 21.23 4.04
C SER A 59 -12.11 21.44 2.99
N GLY A 60 -13.31 20.88 3.20
CA GLY A 60 -14.44 20.99 2.25
C GLY A 60 -14.24 20.21 0.95
N ASP A 61 -13.22 19.35 0.87
CA ASP A 61 -12.95 18.53 -0.32
C ASP A 61 -13.72 17.20 -0.25
N PHE A 62 -14.82 17.13 -1.01
CA PHE A 62 -15.66 15.94 -1.11
C PHE A 62 -15.20 14.94 -2.17
N SER A 63 -14.09 15.20 -2.88
CA SER A 63 -13.59 14.33 -3.95
C SER A 63 -13.38 12.88 -3.49
N THR A 64 -12.85 12.70 -2.27
CA THR A 64 -12.59 11.39 -1.68
C THR A 64 -13.88 10.64 -1.37
N PHE A 65 -14.87 11.35 -0.83
CA PHE A 65 -16.20 10.79 -0.57
C PHE A 65 -16.89 10.35 -1.88
N PHE A 66 -16.85 11.18 -2.92
CA PHE A 66 -17.39 10.81 -4.24
C PHE A 66 -16.64 9.63 -4.85
N ARG A 67 -15.31 9.55 -4.73
CA ARG A 67 -14.54 8.39 -5.20
C ARG A 67 -14.96 7.11 -4.48
N THR A 68 -15.20 7.17 -3.17
CA THR A 68 -15.73 6.05 -2.39
C THR A 68 -17.10 5.61 -2.89
N ILE A 69 -18.01 6.56 -3.15
CA ILE A 69 -19.33 6.26 -3.73
C ILE A 69 -19.20 5.62 -5.11
N VAL A 70 -18.35 6.17 -5.98
CA VAL A 70 -18.14 5.64 -7.33
C VAL A 70 -17.62 4.21 -7.29
N ILE A 71 -16.65 3.90 -6.41
CA ILE A 71 -16.13 2.54 -6.24
C ILE A 71 -17.19 1.60 -5.65
N ALA A 72 -18.03 2.07 -4.73
CA ALA A 72 -19.14 1.29 -4.20
C ALA A 72 -20.18 0.97 -5.29
N ILE A 73 -20.57 1.95 -6.11
CA ILE A 73 -21.48 1.75 -7.25
C ILE A 73 -20.86 0.79 -8.27
N ALA A 74 -19.59 0.97 -8.61
CA ALA A 74 -18.88 0.09 -9.53
C ALA A 74 -18.86 -1.35 -9.01
N SER A 75 -18.58 -1.56 -7.73
CA SER A 75 -18.61 -2.87 -7.08
C SER A 75 -20.01 -3.50 -7.14
N PHE A 76 -21.05 -2.71 -6.89
CA PHE A 76 -22.45 -3.14 -6.97
C PHE A 76 -22.86 -3.57 -8.39
N ILE A 77 -22.27 -2.98 -9.43
CA ILE A 77 -22.52 -3.36 -10.82
C ILE A 77 -21.68 -4.58 -11.21
N ILE A 78 -20.40 -4.61 -10.86
CA ILE A 78 -19.45 -5.65 -11.29
C ILE A 78 -19.80 -7.01 -10.69
N VAL A 79 -20.12 -7.08 -9.39
CA VAL A 79 -20.36 -8.35 -8.70
C VAL A 79 -21.52 -9.15 -9.32
N PRO A 80 -22.72 -8.58 -9.58
CA PRO A 80 -23.79 -9.27 -10.29
C PRO A 80 -23.43 -9.72 -11.70
N ASN A 81 -22.66 -8.91 -12.44
CA ASN A 81 -22.21 -9.27 -13.78
C ASN A 81 -21.26 -10.48 -13.74
N ILE A 82 -20.39 -10.56 -12.74
CA ILE A 82 -19.52 -11.72 -12.53
C ILE A 82 -20.33 -12.96 -12.18
N PHE A 83 -21.35 -12.84 -11.33
CA PHE A 83 -22.25 -13.96 -11.07
C PHE A 83 -22.97 -14.44 -12.33
N HIS A 84 -23.38 -13.52 -13.19
CA HIS A 84 -23.96 -13.86 -14.49
C HIS A 84 -22.96 -14.63 -15.37
N LEU A 85 -21.71 -14.18 -15.46
CA LEU A 85 -20.64 -14.85 -16.20
C LEU A 85 -20.32 -16.25 -15.65
N ILE A 86 -20.21 -16.39 -14.33
CA ILE A 86 -20.00 -17.70 -13.67
C ILE A 86 -21.15 -18.65 -14.03
N LYS A 87 -22.40 -18.17 -13.98
CA LYS A 87 -23.57 -18.99 -14.35
C LYS A 87 -23.49 -19.46 -15.80
N ILE A 88 -23.19 -18.57 -16.75
CA ILE A 88 -23.03 -18.94 -18.17
C ILE A 88 -21.93 -20.00 -18.32
N PHE A 89 -20.80 -19.80 -17.66
CA PHE A 89 -19.66 -20.71 -17.75
C PHE A 89 -19.99 -22.09 -17.17
N THR A 90 -20.62 -22.14 -16.00
CA THR A 90 -21.06 -23.42 -15.39
C THR A 90 -22.06 -24.16 -16.29
N GLN A 91 -23.03 -23.47 -16.89
CA GLN A 91 -23.99 -24.10 -17.80
C GLN A 91 -23.31 -24.65 -19.07
N LYS A 92 -22.29 -23.96 -19.59
CA LYS A 92 -21.53 -24.42 -20.75
C LYS A 92 -20.66 -25.63 -20.40
N LEU A 93 -20.00 -25.62 -19.23
CA LEU A 93 -19.24 -26.77 -18.72
C LEU A 93 -20.15 -27.98 -18.49
N ASP A 94 -21.32 -27.80 -17.88
CA ASP A 94 -22.29 -28.87 -17.65
C ASP A 94 -22.74 -29.50 -18.98
N LYS A 95 -22.95 -28.70 -20.03
CA LYS A 95 -23.25 -29.22 -21.37
C LYS A 95 -22.10 -30.05 -21.94
N ILE A 96 -20.88 -29.55 -21.87
CA ILE A 96 -19.68 -30.25 -22.38
C ILE A 96 -19.47 -31.56 -21.63
N LEU A 97 -19.56 -31.53 -20.29
CA LEU A 97 -19.43 -32.72 -19.44
C LEU A 97 -20.53 -33.74 -19.73
N ASN A 98 -21.78 -33.30 -19.93
CA ASN A 98 -22.87 -34.18 -20.30
C ASN A 98 -22.70 -34.78 -21.70
N GLU A 99 -22.23 -34.02 -22.68
CA GLU A 99 -21.92 -34.54 -24.01
C GLU A 99 -20.78 -35.58 -23.97
N LEU A 100 -19.72 -35.31 -23.21
CA LEU A 100 -18.63 -36.26 -22.98
C LEU A 100 -19.14 -37.53 -22.28
N ARG A 101 -19.95 -37.38 -21.24
CA ARG A 101 -20.60 -38.50 -20.53
C ARG A 101 -21.46 -39.33 -21.48
N LEU A 102 -22.27 -38.69 -22.32
CA LEU A 102 -23.11 -39.38 -23.30
C LEU A 102 -22.28 -40.08 -24.38
N LYS A 103 -21.18 -39.47 -24.86
CA LYS A 103 -20.25 -40.12 -25.79
C LYS A 103 -19.59 -41.35 -25.15
N LEU A 104 -19.13 -41.23 -23.91
CA LEU A 104 -18.53 -42.34 -23.16
C LEU A 104 -19.54 -43.45 -22.89
N LEU A 105 -20.77 -43.11 -22.49
CA LEU A 105 -21.87 -44.08 -22.32
C LEU A 105 -22.22 -44.80 -23.61
N LYS A 106 -22.31 -44.08 -24.73
CA LYS A 106 -22.52 -44.69 -26.06
C LYS A 106 -21.36 -45.60 -26.46
N TRP A 107 -20.12 -45.20 -26.19
CA TRP A 107 -18.94 -46.00 -26.47
C TRP A 107 -18.94 -47.29 -25.64
N SER A 108 -19.21 -47.19 -24.34
CA SER A 108 -19.42 -48.29 -23.39
C SER A 108 -20.55 -49.24 -23.82
N LEU A 109 -21.71 -48.71 -24.20
CA LEU A 109 -22.85 -49.52 -24.66
C LEU A 109 -22.61 -50.16 -26.04
N LYS A 110 -21.77 -49.56 -26.89
CA LYS A 110 -21.35 -50.17 -28.16
C LYS A 110 -20.30 -51.27 -27.94
N THR A 111 -19.54 -51.19 -26.87
CA THR A 111 -18.56 -52.20 -26.43
C THR A 111 -19.16 -53.29 -25.52
N LYS A 112 -20.49 -53.40 -25.40
CA LYS A 112 -21.21 -54.41 -24.58
C LYS A 112 -20.92 -55.88 -24.93
N HIS A 113 -20.07 -56.18 -25.91
CA HIS A 113 -19.49 -57.51 -26.16
C HIS A 113 -18.18 -57.76 -25.40
N GLN A 114 -17.60 -56.79 -24.70
CA GLN A 114 -16.41 -56.95 -23.89
C GLN A 114 -16.65 -56.37 -22.48
N LYS A 115 -16.31 -57.18 -21.46
CA LYS A 115 -16.50 -56.90 -20.03
C LYS A 115 -15.85 -55.55 -19.67
N ILE A 116 -16.68 -54.55 -19.41
CA ILE A 116 -16.22 -53.26 -18.91
C ILE A 116 -15.71 -53.47 -17.46
N PRO A 117 -14.48 -53.03 -17.12
CA PRO A 117 -13.97 -53.12 -15.76
C PRO A 117 -14.76 -52.21 -14.80
N GLN A 118 -15.06 -52.71 -13.60
CA GLN A 118 -15.89 -52.06 -12.57
C GLN A 118 -15.44 -50.62 -12.23
N ASN A 119 -14.15 -50.29 -12.41
CA ASN A 119 -13.61 -48.95 -12.17
C ASN A 119 -14.15 -47.87 -13.12
N ILE A 120 -14.69 -48.24 -14.29
CA ILE A 120 -15.31 -47.28 -15.23
C ILE A 120 -16.78 -47.05 -14.86
N GLN A 121 -17.45 -48.06 -14.29
CA GLN A 121 -18.83 -47.93 -13.81
C GLN A 121 -18.91 -46.99 -12.61
N SER A 122 -17.96 -47.03 -11.68
CA SER A 122 -17.91 -46.07 -10.56
C SER A 122 -17.82 -44.64 -11.08
N PHE A 123 -17.00 -44.36 -12.10
CA PHE A 123 -16.85 -43.03 -12.71
C PHE A 123 -18.14 -42.54 -13.40
N LEU A 124 -18.93 -43.44 -13.97
CA LEU A 124 -20.23 -43.13 -14.60
C LEU A 124 -21.34 -42.83 -13.59
N TYR A 125 -21.22 -43.33 -12.35
CA TYR A 125 -22.14 -43.09 -11.23
C TYR A 125 -21.65 -42.03 -10.22
N PHE A 126 -20.40 -41.56 -10.31
CA PHE A 126 -19.76 -40.74 -9.27
C PHE A 126 -20.25 -39.28 -9.14
N GLN A 127 -21.14 -38.79 -9.99
CA GLN A 127 -21.55 -37.38 -9.92
C GLN A 127 -23.07 -37.22 -9.90
N GLN A 128 -23.65 -37.59 -8.76
CA GLN A 128 -24.98 -37.15 -8.35
C GLN A 128 -25.03 -36.82 -6.85
N ILE A 129 -23.87 -36.55 -6.24
CA ILE A 129 -23.79 -35.98 -4.88
C ILE A 129 -24.12 -34.50 -5.02
N ASN A 130 -24.88 -33.96 -4.08
CA ASN A 130 -25.39 -32.59 -3.98
C ASN A 130 -24.31 -31.47 -3.89
N TYR A 131 -23.28 -31.49 -4.73
CA TYR A 131 -22.27 -30.43 -4.90
C TYR A 131 -22.90 -29.08 -5.26
N HIS A 132 -24.11 -29.09 -5.83
CA HIS A 132 -24.73 -27.91 -6.41
C HIS A 132 -25.21 -26.85 -5.41
N LYS A 133 -25.38 -27.16 -4.12
CA LYS A 133 -25.92 -26.19 -3.14
C LYS A 133 -24.84 -25.57 -2.24
N TYR A 134 -23.89 -26.37 -1.73
CA TYR A 134 -22.86 -25.88 -0.82
C TYR A 134 -21.69 -25.18 -1.55
N ASP A 135 -21.24 -25.69 -2.70
CA ASP A 135 -20.17 -25.05 -3.48
C ASP A 135 -20.62 -23.69 -4.04
N LYS A 136 -21.89 -23.55 -4.41
CA LYS A 136 -22.42 -22.26 -4.90
C LYS A 136 -22.41 -21.20 -3.81
N VAL A 137 -22.64 -21.55 -2.54
CA VAL A 137 -22.61 -20.58 -1.44
C VAL A 137 -21.17 -20.13 -1.18
N LEU A 138 -20.22 -21.08 -1.09
CA LEU A 138 -18.81 -20.76 -0.86
C LEU A 138 -18.20 -19.94 -2.01
N ILE A 139 -18.44 -20.33 -3.26
CA ILE A 139 -17.97 -19.57 -4.43
C ILE A 139 -18.56 -18.16 -4.40
N ASN A 140 -19.84 -18.01 -4.04
CA ASN A 140 -20.46 -16.69 -3.97
C ASN A 140 -19.83 -15.82 -2.88
N GLU A 141 -19.60 -16.38 -1.70
CA GLU A 141 -18.94 -15.66 -0.59
C GLU A 141 -17.51 -15.28 -0.96
N ILE A 142 -16.73 -16.18 -1.58
CA ILE A 142 -15.37 -15.89 -2.04
C ILE A 142 -15.36 -14.76 -3.07
N VAL A 143 -16.26 -14.79 -4.06
CA VAL A 143 -16.36 -13.74 -5.09
C VAL A 143 -16.68 -12.39 -4.45
N ILE A 144 -17.67 -12.35 -3.55
CA ILE A 144 -18.05 -11.11 -2.85
C ILE A 144 -16.90 -10.58 -2.01
N VAL A 145 -16.29 -11.43 -1.17
CA VAL A 145 -15.20 -11.03 -0.28
C VAL A 145 -13.98 -10.57 -1.08
N THR A 146 -13.61 -11.28 -2.15
CA THR A 146 -12.48 -10.91 -3.00
C THR A 146 -12.68 -9.54 -3.64
N TRP A 147 -13.87 -9.27 -4.18
CA TRP A 147 -14.16 -7.97 -4.79
C TRP A 147 -14.26 -6.85 -3.77
N LEU A 148 -14.83 -7.13 -2.60
CA LEU A 148 -14.87 -6.17 -1.50
C LEU A 148 -13.46 -5.80 -1.05
N LEU A 149 -12.58 -6.79 -0.84
CA LEU A 149 -11.17 -6.55 -0.52
C LEU A 149 -10.44 -5.82 -1.64
N THR A 150 -10.72 -6.14 -2.90
CA THR A 150 -10.13 -5.44 -4.05
C THR A 150 -10.54 -3.96 -4.06
N ALA A 151 -11.82 -3.67 -3.84
CA ALA A 151 -12.32 -2.29 -3.76
C ALA A 151 -11.68 -1.52 -2.59
N LEU A 152 -11.61 -2.15 -1.41
CA LEU A 152 -10.94 -1.58 -0.23
C LEU A 152 -9.44 -1.34 -0.47
N PHE A 153 -8.78 -2.28 -1.17
CA PHE A 153 -7.37 -2.16 -1.54
C PHE A 153 -7.14 -0.93 -2.42
N PHE A 154 -7.92 -0.76 -3.50
CA PHE A 154 -7.79 0.40 -4.37
C PHE A 154 -8.07 1.72 -3.65
N LEU A 155 -9.07 1.73 -2.75
CA LEU A 155 -9.36 2.91 -1.94
C LEU A 155 -8.20 3.27 -1.01
N GLY A 156 -7.72 2.31 -0.22
CA GLY A 156 -6.60 2.51 0.69
C GLY A 156 -5.33 2.93 -0.05
N GLN A 157 -4.99 2.21 -1.13
CA GLN A 157 -3.76 2.45 -1.88
C GLN A 157 -3.77 3.82 -2.56
N SER A 158 -4.88 4.18 -3.24
CA SER A 158 -4.98 5.46 -3.93
C SER A 158 -4.94 6.63 -2.95
N GLN A 159 -5.65 6.55 -1.83
CA GLN A 159 -5.62 7.61 -0.83
C GLN A 159 -4.25 7.73 -0.17
N GLY A 160 -3.61 6.62 0.20
CA GLY A 160 -2.28 6.64 0.81
C GLY A 160 -1.24 7.34 -0.08
N LYS A 161 -1.27 7.07 -1.39
CA LYS A 161 -0.40 7.75 -2.36
C LYS A 161 -0.70 9.25 -2.49
N ILE A 162 -1.98 9.62 -2.58
CA ILE A 162 -2.39 11.03 -2.71
C ILE A 162 -1.96 11.83 -1.49
N ASP A 163 -2.19 11.28 -0.29
CA ASP A 163 -1.80 11.94 0.95
C ASP A 163 -0.28 12.05 1.08
N ALA A 164 0.48 11.01 0.72
CA ALA A 164 1.94 11.06 0.75
C ALA A 164 2.51 12.11 -0.22
N ILE A 165 1.98 12.17 -1.46
CA ILE A 165 2.38 13.19 -2.44
C ILE A 165 2.05 14.59 -1.92
N ARG A 166 0.85 14.78 -1.35
CA ARG A 166 0.44 16.06 -0.76
C ARG A 166 1.39 16.48 0.36
N ASP A 167 1.73 15.54 1.25
CA ASP A 167 2.57 15.78 2.43
C ASP A 167 4.06 15.92 2.06
N SER A 168 4.47 15.41 0.91
CA SER A 168 5.83 15.62 0.40
C SER A 168 6.11 17.03 -0.11
N ARG A 169 5.06 17.76 -0.55
CA ARG A 169 5.20 19.07 -1.20
C ARG A 169 5.02 20.21 -0.22
N ASN A 170 5.85 21.24 -0.36
CA ASN A 170 5.86 22.36 0.59
C ASN A 170 4.52 23.12 0.65
N GLU A 171 3.88 23.36 -0.50
CA GLU A 171 2.65 24.18 -0.59
C GLU A 171 1.41 23.49 -0.01
N THR A 172 1.40 22.15 0.04
CA THR A 172 0.19 21.36 0.34
C THR A 172 0.30 20.51 1.59
N SER A 173 1.50 20.38 2.16
CA SER A 173 1.76 19.47 3.26
C SER A 173 1.17 19.94 4.60
N PHE A 174 0.55 19.00 5.31
CA PHE A 174 0.10 19.19 6.70
C PHE A 174 1.15 18.76 7.75
N LEU A 175 2.26 18.16 7.32
CA LEU A 175 3.31 17.71 8.24
C LEU A 175 4.05 18.90 8.86
N PRO A 176 4.45 18.81 10.14
CA PRO A 176 5.13 19.89 10.83
C PRO A 176 6.48 20.18 10.19
N VAL A 177 6.77 21.48 10.05
CA VAL A 177 8.09 21.96 9.65
C VAL A 177 9.03 21.81 10.84
N VAL A 178 10.23 21.31 10.57
CA VAL A 178 11.26 21.14 11.60
C VAL A 178 12.50 21.92 11.27
N THR A 179 13.16 22.39 12.32
CA THR A 179 14.47 23.02 12.24
C THR A 179 15.37 22.26 13.20
N LEU A 180 16.40 21.64 12.64
CA LEU A 180 17.42 20.97 13.41
C LEU A 180 18.52 21.96 13.76
N ILE A 181 18.77 22.14 15.05
CA ILE A 181 19.86 22.98 15.55
C ILE A 181 20.85 22.06 16.26
N THR A 182 22.08 22.01 15.74
CA THR A 182 23.16 21.16 16.24
C THR A 182 24.49 21.91 16.13
N PRO A 183 25.48 21.65 17.00
CA PRO A 183 26.81 22.20 16.85
C PRO A 183 27.45 21.82 15.51
N GLU A 184 28.14 22.79 14.90
CA GLU A 184 28.85 22.65 13.62
C GLU A 184 29.93 21.56 13.61
N ASN A 185 30.25 20.91 14.72
CA ASN A 185 31.22 19.83 14.77
C ASN A 185 30.59 18.44 15.00
N ARG A 186 29.26 18.34 15.11
CA ARG A 186 28.58 17.07 15.44
C ARG A 186 27.74 16.47 14.32
N LEU A 187 27.08 17.32 13.53
CA LEU A 187 26.28 16.87 12.38
C LEU A 187 26.96 17.26 11.06
N PRO A 188 27.30 16.31 10.18
CA PRO A 188 27.93 16.62 8.89
C PRO A 188 26.96 17.22 7.85
N LEU A 189 25.64 17.03 7.97
CA LEU A 189 24.65 17.54 7.00
C LEU A 189 24.63 19.08 6.88
N GLY A 190 24.54 19.60 5.64
CA GLY A 190 24.33 21.02 5.35
C GLY A 190 25.56 21.93 5.46
N ARG A 191 26.78 21.40 5.34
CA ARG A 191 28.04 22.18 5.44
C ARG A 191 28.64 22.51 4.07
N LYS A 192 29.32 23.64 3.95
CA LYS A 192 30.08 23.98 2.72
C LYS A 192 31.37 23.16 2.68
N ILE A 193 31.46 22.18 1.77
CA ILE A 193 32.66 21.34 1.58
C ILE A 193 33.87 22.16 1.07
N ASP A 194 33.64 23.32 0.45
CA ASP A 194 34.69 24.11 -0.20
C ASP A 194 35.44 25.07 0.75
N ASP A 195 35.11 25.11 2.05
CA ASP A 195 35.91 25.86 3.02
C ASP A 195 37.09 25.01 3.51
N ILE A 196 38.26 25.24 2.91
CA ILE A 196 39.52 24.50 3.14
C ILE A 196 39.96 24.55 4.63
N GLY A 197 39.44 25.51 5.41
CA GLY A 197 39.71 25.63 6.86
C GLY A 197 38.73 24.89 7.77
N ASP A 198 37.62 24.38 7.24
CA ASP A 198 36.50 23.78 7.99
C ASP A 198 36.10 22.40 7.41
N ASP A 199 37.05 21.72 6.76
CA ASP A 199 36.86 20.34 6.32
C ASP A 199 36.92 19.43 7.56
N PRO A 200 35.79 18.87 8.03
CA PRO A 200 35.83 17.96 9.16
C PRO A 200 36.66 16.75 8.78
N ASN A 201 37.26 16.10 9.77
CA ASN A 201 37.96 14.84 9.55
C ASN A 201 36.93 13.72 9.24
N VAL A 202 36.32 13.75 8.04
CA VAL A 202 35.40 12.73 7.51
C VAL A 202 36.07 11.35 7.53
N GLY A 203 37.40 11.31 7.57
CA GLY A 203 38.21 10.10 7.79
C GLY A 203 37.89 9.33 9.07
N SER A 204 37.14 9.90 10.02
CA SER A 204 36.70 9.21 11.24
C SER A 204 35.33 8.50 11.12
N PHE A 205 34.58 8.74 10.04
CA PHE A 205 33.28 8.11 9.82
C PHE A 205 33.38 7.03 8.74
N ARG A 206 32.81 5.85 9.01
CA ARG A 206 32.67 4.79 8.02
C ARG A 206 31.29 4.89 7.39
N VAL A 207 31.23 5.27 6.11
CA VAL A 207 29.99 5.25 5.32
C VAL A 207 29.78 3.86 4.74
N ILE A 208 28.57 3.32 4.85
CA ILE A 208 28.13 2.08 4.22
C ILE A 208 26.82 2.41 3.49
N GLY A 209 26.77 2.19 2.17
CA GLY A 209 25.60 2.53 1.35
C GLY A 209 25.93 3.54 0.24
N ASP A 210 24.96 4.39 -0.12
CA ASP A 210 25.09 5.38 -1.18
C ASP A 210 25.92 6.60 -0.74
N LEU A 211 27.20 6.57 -1.10
CA LEU A 211 28.14 7.65 -0.80
C LEU A 211 27.88 8.90 -1.65
N GLU A 212 27.30 8.76 -2.84
CA GLU A 212 27.03 9.88 -3.74
C GLU A 212 25.87 10.71 -3.22
N LEU A 213 24.77 10.06 -2.82
CA LEU A 213 23.65 10.73 -2.17
C LEU A 213 24.09 11.42 -0.87
N TYR A 214 24.93 10.76 -0.07
CA TYR A 214 25.49 11.40 1.13
C TYR A 214 26.24 12.67 0.78
N LYS A 215 27.12 12.65 -0.24
CA LYS A 215 27.85 13.84 -0.70
C LYS A 215 26.92 14.94 -1.23
N GLU A 216 25.87 14.60 -1.96
CA GLU A 216 24.86 15.56 -2.42
C GLU A 216 24.17 16.25 -1.24
N LEU A 217 23.81 15.48 -0.20
CA LEU A 217 23.21 16.00 1.03
C LEU A 217 24.17 16.86 1.86
N LEU A 218 25.48 16.65 1.72
CA LEU A 218 26.51 17.47 2.35
C LEU A 218 26.71 18.79 1.61
N GLN A 219 26.81 18.77 0.27
CA GLN A 219 27.19 19.92 -0.56
C GLN A 219 26.16 21.05 -0.57
N GLY A 220 24.91 20.78 -0.21
CA GLY A 220 23.83 21.75 -0.18
C GLY A 220 23.77 22.54 1.12
N ASP A 221 24.20 23.80 1.12
CA ASP A 221 23.72 24.76 2.11
C ASP A 221 22.26 25.11 1.75
N TYR A 222 21.35 24.25 2.19
CA TYR A 222 19.92 24.24 1.82
C TYR A 222 19.17 25.53 2.12
N ASN A 223 19.78 26.42 2.91
CA ASN A 223 19.27 27.74 3.25
C ASN A 223 20.38 28.81 3.16
N ASN A 224 21.12 28.82 2.06
CA ASN A 224 22.11 29.86 1.78
C ASN A 224 21.47 31.25 1.78
N LYS A 225 21.69 32.03 2.85
CA LYS A 225 21.14 33.39 3.05
C LYS A 225 21.69 34.43 2.07
N THR A 226 22.70 34.07 1.27
CA THR A 226 23.43 35.00 0.40
C THR A 226 22.78 35.21 -0.97
N ASP A 227 21.87 34.33 -1.39
CA ASP A 227 21.12 34.48 -2.65
C ASP A 227 19.59 34.38 -2.40
N PRO A 228 18.84 35.49 -2.52
CA PRO A 228 17.38 35.51 -2.33
C PRO A 228 16.61 34.72 -3.41
N ASN A 229 17.25 34.30 -4.50
CA ASN A 229 16.66 33.44 -5.53
C ASN A 229 16.93 31.95 -5.31
N TYR A 230 17.72 31.58 -4.29
CA TYR A 230 17.97 30.17 -3.98
C TYR A 230 16.71 29.53 -3.36
N PRO A 231 16.25 28.36 -3.84
CA PRO A 231 15.05 27.74 -3.31
C PRO A 231 15.25 27.36 -1.85
N GLN A 232 14.45 27.94 -0.95
CA GLN A 232 14.43 27.57 0.47
C GLN A 232 13.87 26.17 0.61
N ILE A 233 14.72 25.21 0.98
CA ILE A 233 14.30 23.82 1.20
C ILE A 233 13.78 23.70 2.64
N VAL A 234 12.47 23.43 2.75
CA VAL A 234 11.78 23.27 4.02
C VAL A 234 11.85 21.81 4.45
N TRP A 235 12.43 21.55 5.62
CA TRP A 235 12.48 20.21 6.20
C TRP A 235 11.21 19.92 6.99
N ARG A 236 10.67 18.70 6.82
CA ARG A 236 9.43 18.27 7.47
C ARG A 236 9.63 16.98 8.22
N LEU A 237 8.93 16.85 9.34
CA LEU A 237 8.91 15.64 10.14
C LEU A 237 7.80 14.72 9.64
N LEU A 238 8.20 13.56 9.13
CA LEU A 238 7.32 12.49 8.68
C LEU A 238 6.72 11.76 9.87
N ILE A 239 7.57 11.30 10.78
CA ILE A 239 7.17 10.56 11.96
C ILE A 239 8.23 10.67 13.07
N ASP A 240 7.76 10.73 14.32
CA ASP A 240 8.57 10.65 15.54
C ASP A 240 8.17 9.39 16.29
N ARG A 241 9.04 8.37 16.26
CA ARG A 241 8.84 7.04 16.88
C ARG A 241 10.17 6.41 17.25
N ASP A 242 10.15 5.55 18.26
CA ASP A 242 11.31 4.73 18.66
C ASP A 242 12.59 5.52 18.94
N SER A 243 12.43 6.72 19.51
CA SER A 243 13.54 7.66 19.72
C SER A 243 14.26 7.98 18.42
N GLN A 244 13.53 8.07 17.31
CA GLN A 244 14.01 8.41 15.99
C GLN A 244 13.10 9.44 15.32
N TYR A 245 13.71 10.47 14.76
CA TYR A 245 13.05 11.48 13.95
C TYR A 245 13.26 11.17 12.49
N TYR A 246 12.17 10.90 11.77
CA TYR A 246 12.19 10.71 10.32
C TYR A 246 11.84 12.03 9.67
N ILE A 247 12.82 12.68 9.06
CA ILE A 247 12.67 13.97 8.42
C ILE A 247 12.99 13.87 6.94
N PHE A 248 12.43 14.76 6.13
CA PHE A 248 12.73 14.81 4.70
C PHE A 248 12.66 16.25 4.18
N PRO A 249 13.41 16.58 3.12
CA PRO A 249 13.29 17.86 2.44
C PRO A 249 12.00 17.88 1.61
N SER A 250 11.18 18.91 1.78
CA SER A 250 9.95 19.05 1.00
C SER A 250 10.27 19.27 -0.48
N LEU A 251 9.50 18.61 -1.35
CA LEU A 251 9.58 18.82 -2.79
C LEU A 251 9.04 20.20 -3.19
N SER A 252 9.72 20.82 -4.15
CA SER A 252 9.33 22.06 -4.80
C SER A 252 8.15 21.84 -5.76
N LYS A 253 7.50 22.93 -6.17
CA LYS A 253 6.44 22.87 -7.20
C LYS A 253 6.97 22.41 -8.56
N ASN A 254 8.24 22.68 -8.84
CA ASN A 254 8.87 22.39 -10.13
C ASN A 254 9.44 20.97 -10.20
N ASP A 255 9.45 20.24 -9.07
CA ASP A 255 10.00 18.89 -9.03
C ASP A 255 9.12 17.91 -9.81
N PRO A 256 9.74 16.93 -10.50
CA PRO A 256 9.03 15.92 -11.28
C PRO A 256 7.93 15.21 -10.48
N PRO A 257 6.80 14.81 -11.11
CA PRO A 257 5.72 14.10 -10.44
C PRO A 257 6.13 12.77 -9.79
N ASN A 258 7.21 12.15 -10.29
CA ASN A 258 7.81 10.92 -9.79
C ASN A 258 9.02 11.17 -8.86
N ALA A 259 9.26 12.42 -8.45
CA ALA A 259 10.27 12.69 -7.45
C ALA A 259 9.84 12.11 -6.10
N HIS A 260 10.79 11.50 -5.41
CA HIS A 260 10.63 10.97 -4.06
C HIS A 260 11.69 11.64 -3.18
N PRO A 261 11.29 12.28 -2.06
CA PRO A 261 12.26 12.92 -1.20
C PRO A 261 13.06 11.87 -0.43
N PRO A 262 14.39 12.04 -0.26
CA PRO A 262 15.17 11.17 0.60
C PRO A 262 14.71 11.34 2.06
N VAL A 263 14.67 10.24 2.81
CA VAL A 263 14.32 10.29 4.24
C VAL A 263 15.59 10.20 5.08
N VAL A 264 15.74 11.16 5.98
CA VAL A 264 16.82 11.22 6.94
C VAL A 264 16.28 10.83 8.31
N VAL A 265 16.87 9.81 8.92
CA VAL A 265 16.54 9.35 10.25
C VAL A 265 17.61 9.82 11.22
N ILE A 266 17.17 10.55 12.25
CA ILE A 266 18.03 11.06 13.31
C ILE A 266 17.65 10.37 14.60
N GLN A 267 18.59 9.66 15.22
CA GLN A 267 18.32 9.09 16.52
C GLN A 267 18.35 10.18 17.61
N GLN A 268 17.33 10.17 18.46
CA GLN A 268 17.32 10.90 19.72
C GLN A 268 18.40 10.30 20.62
N SER A 269 19.42 11.09 20.95
CA SER A 269 20.47 10.65 21.87
C SER A 269 20.95 11.79 22.75
N ASP A 270 21.48 11.44 23.91
CA ASP A 270 22.13 12.39 24.82
C ASP A 270 23.61 12.62 24.47
N ARG A 271 24.23 11.78 23.61
CA ARG A 271 25.70 11.70 23.44
C ARG A 271 26.25 11.23 22.07
N GLY A 272 25.47 10.86 21.07
CA GLY A 272 26.01 10.22 19.85
C GLY A 272 25.04 10.16 18.69
N GLU A 273 25.00 11.28 17.97
CA GLU A 273 24.26 11.55 16.74
C GLU A 273 24.67 10.59 15.63
N TYR A 274 23.78 9.69 15.22
CA TYR A 274 23.90 9.02 13.93
C TYR A 274 22.76 9.42 13.03
N ILE A 275 23.12 9.65 11.76
CA ILE A 275 22.20 9.93 10.69
C ILE A 275 22.13 8.67 9.83
N VAL A 276 20.92 8.15 9.63
CA VAL A 276 20.68 7.15 8.60
C VAL A 276 19.97 7.84 7.45
N ILE A 277 20.54 7.72 6.25
CA ILE A 277 19.88 8.19 5.02
C ILE A 277 19.23 6.97 4.39
N LEU A 278 17.92 7.00 4.29
CA LEU A 278 17.15 6.03 3.54
C LEU A 278 17.04 6.60 2.12
N SER A 279 17.95 6.12 1.29
CA SER A 279 18.08 6.53 -0.11
C SER A 279 16.85 6.12 -0.90
N PRO A 280 16.37 6.97 -1.82
CA PRO A 280 15.46 6.49 -2.82
C PRO A 280 16.10 5.33 -3.62
N GLU A 281 15.36 4.25 -3.86
CA GLU A 281 15.68 3.20 -4.81
C GLU A 281 16.03 3.89 -6.13
N ALA A 282 17.26 3.67 -6.62
CA ALA A 282 17.73 4.31 -7.83
C ALA A 282 16.70 4.03 -8.94
N PRO A 283 16.22 5.06 -9.67
CA PRO A 283 15.39 4.80 -10.83
C PRO A 283 16.16 3.87 -11.78
N PRO A 284 15.51 2.82 -12.33
CA PRO A 284 16.16 1.91 -13.27
C PRO A 284 16.68 2.61 -14.53
#